data_AF-B4WRK0-F1
#
_entry.id   AF-B4WRK0-F1
#
_cell.length_a   1.000
_cell.length_b   1.000
_cell.length_c   1.000
_cell.angle_alpha   90.00
_cell.angle_beta   90.00
_cell.angle_gamma   90.00
#
_symmetry.space_group_name_H-M   'P 1'
#
loop_
_entity.id
_entity.type
_entity.pdbx_description
1 polymer ?
#
loop_
_entity_poly.entity_id
_entity_poly.type
_entity_poly.pdbx_seq_one_letter_code
_entity_poly.pdbx_strand_id
1 'polypeptide(L)' 'MMFKATQLSSGRWGIFNGSRLLATVGSQQALNLMKLQLPGELILVEDQQHVSDNR' A
#
# COMPACT_ATOMS: atom_id res chain seq x y z
N MET A 1 -15.19 -4.74 9.95
CA MET A 1 -13.91 -4.72 10.68
C MET A 1 -12.91 -3.95 9.82
N MET A 2 -12.28 -2.89 10.32
CA MET A 2 -11.37 -2.03 9.53
C MET A 2 -9.93 -2.23 10.00
N PHE A 3 -9.06 -2.66 9.09
CA PHE A 3 -7.64 -2.76 9.36
C PHE A 3 -6.95 -1.45 8.98
N LYS A 4 -5.89 -1.10 9.70
CA LYS A 4 -5.04 0.05 9.38
C LYS A 4 -3.59 -0.38 9.30
N ALA A 5 -2.85 0.20 8.36
CA ALA A 5 -1.41 0.06 8.28
C ALA A 5 -0.75 1.39 8.67
N THR A 6 0.28 1.36 9.52
CA THR A 6 1.04 2.54 9.93
C THR A 6 2.52 2.24 9.93
N GLN A 7 3.31 3.14 9.34
CA GLN A 7 4.76 3.00 9.36
C GLN A 7 5.31 3.30 10.77
N LEU A 8 6.13 2.40 11.29
CA LEU A 8 6.80 2.51 12.58
C LEU A 8 8.17 3.17 12.42
N SER A 9 8.74 3.67 13.51
CA SER A 9 10.09 4.24 13.54
C SER A 9 11.19 3.28 13.07
N SER A 10 10.93 1.96 13.09
CA SER A 10 11.82 0.93 12.55
C SER A 10 11.80 0.81 11.01
N GLY A 11 10.97 1.60 10.32
CA GLY A 11 10.77 1.52 8.88
C GLY A 11 9.83 0.37 8.44
N ARG A 12 9.45 -0.52 9.36
CA ARG A 12 8.42 -1.56 9.14
C ARG A 12 7.01 -0.98 9.29
N TRP A 13 6.02 -1.73 8.80
CA TRP A 13 4.61 -1.37 8.89
C TRP A 13 3.91 -2.22 9.94
N GLY A 14 3.22 -1.57 10.88
CA GLY A 14 2.31 -2.24 11.82
C GLY A 14 0.93 -2.40 11.21
N ILE A 15 0.36 -3.60 11.30
CA ILE A 15 -1.02 -3.90 10.91
C ILE A 15 -1.88 -3.93 12.16
N PHE A 16 -2.90 -3.06 12.20
CA PHE A 16 -3.75 -2.85 13.35
C PHE A 16 -5.20 -3.22 13.07
N ASN A 17 -5.90 -3.65 14.12
CA ASN A 17 -7.35 -3.79 14.15
C ASN A 17 -7.87 -3.07 15.41
N GLY A 18 -8.50 -1.91 15.20
CA GLY A 18 -8.68 -0.95 16.29
C GLY A 18 -7.33 -0.47 16.82
N SER A 19 -7.11 -0.59 18.14
CA SER A 19 -5.84 -0.25 18.81
C SER A 19 -4.87 -1.42 18.92
N ARG A 20 -5.27 -2.64 18.53
CA ARG A 20 -4.43 -3.84 18.69
C ARG A 20 -3.50 -4.02 17.50
N LEU A 21 -2.20 -4.11 17.78
CA LEU A 21 -1.20 -4.54 16.79
C LEU A 21 -1.34 -6.05 16.55
N LEU A 22 -1.53 -6.44 15.29
CA LEU A 22 -1.65 -7.84 14.87
C LEU A 22 -0.33 -8.39 14.30
N ALA A 23 0.36 -7.58 13.49
CA ALA A 23 1.59 -7.98 12.85
C ALA A 23 2.47 -6.78 12.53
N THR A 24 3.77 -7.01 12.37
CA THR A 24 4.66 -6.04 11.73
C THR A 24 5.31 -6.66 10.51
N VAL A 25 5.24 -5.97 9.38
CA VAL A 25 5.62 -6.47 8.07
C VAL A 25 6.49 -5.45 7.32
N GLY A 26 7.13 -5.87 6.24
CA GLY A 26 7.84 -4.96 5.35
C GLY A 26 6.88 -4.15 4.47
N SER A 27 7.43 -3.16 3.78
CA SER A 27 6.67 -2.26 2.88
C SER A 27 5.93 -3.02 1.78
N GLN A 28 6.57 -4.02 1.16
CA GLN A 28 5.96 -4.81 0.09
C GLN A 28 4.76 -5.64 0.58
N GLN A 29 4.88 -6.25 1.76
CA GLN A 29 3.79 -7.02 2.36
C GLN A 29 2.64 -6.10 2.78
N ALA A 30 2.93 -4.93 3.36
CA ALA A 30 1.92 -3.94 3.71
C ALA A 30 1.16 -3.45 2.47
N LEU A 31 1.87 -3.16 1.38
CA LEU A 31 1.27 -2.78 0.10
C LEU A 31 0.34 -3.88 -0.41
N ASN A 32 0.80 -5.13 -0.45
CA ASN A 32 -0.02 -6.26 -0.92
C ASN A 32 -1.30 -6.44 -0.07
N LEU A 33 -1.21 -6.25 1.25
CA LEU A 33 -2.38 -6.29 2.13
C LEU A 33 -3.38 -5.16 1.84
N MET A 34 -2.88 -3.94 1.62
CA MET A 34 -3.73 -2.80 1.24
C MET A 34 -4.39 -3.01 -0.13
N LYS A 35 -3.67 -3.58 -1.09
CA LYS A 35 -4.21 -3.97 -2.40
C LYS A 35 -5.32 -5.02 -2.28
N LEU A 36 -5.16 -6.00 -1.39
CA LEU A 36 -6.14 -7.07 -1.17
C LEU A 36 -7.45 -6.56 -0.53
N GLN A 37 -7.38 -5.45 0.21
CA GLN A 37 -8.54 -4.83 0.85
C GLN A 37 -9.34 -3.92 -0.08
N LEU A 38 -8.80 -3.62 -1.25
CA LEU A 38 -9.49 -2.86 -2.27
C LEU A 38 -10.25 -3.85 -3.17
N PRO A 39 -11.60 -3.80 -3.19
CA PRO A 39 -12.35 -4.55 -4.20
C PRO A 39 -11.88 -4.05 -5.56
N GLY A 40 -11.49 -4.98 -6.43
CA GLY A 40 -10.62 -4.76 -7.57
C GLY A 40 -10.86 -3.47 -8.37
N GLU A 41 -9.91 -2.55 -8.26
CA GLU A 41 -9.36 -1.72 -9.34
C GLU A 41 -8.39 -0.73 -8.69
N LEU A 42 -7.15 -1.17 -8.49
CA LEU A 42 -6.06 -0.22 -8.40
C LEU A 42 -5.54 -0.01 -9.82
N ILE A 43 -6.21 0.88 -10.54
CA ILE A 43 -5.62 1.50 -11.72
C ILE A 43 -4.43 2.30 -11.18
N LEU A 44 -3.23 1.72 -11.30
CA LEU A 44 -2.00 2.50 -11.27
C LEU A 44 -2.12 3.43 -12.47
N VAL A 45 -2.52 4.68 -12.25
CA VAL A 45 -2.23 5.74 -13.21
C VAL A 45 -0.73 5.95 -13.11
N GLU A 46 0.04 5.09 -13.78
CA GLU A 46 1.33 5.50 -14.27
C GLU A 46 1.03 6.66 -15.22
N ASP A 47 1.45 7.85 -14.82
CA ASP A 47 1.56 8.99 -15.71
C ASP A 47 2.55 8.57 -16.82
N GLN A 48 2.03 7.89 -17.84
CA GLN A 48 2.71 7.76 -19.12
C GLN A 48 2.77 9.17 -19.69
N GLN A 49 3.82 9.90 -19.29
CA GLN A 49 4.35 10.99 -20.10
C GLN A 49 4.76 10.38 -21.43
N HIS A 50 3.79 10.34 -22.34
CA HIS A 50 3.92 10.06 -23.75
C HIS A 50 4.80 11.17 -24.35
N VAL A 51 6.12 10.97 -24.29
CA VAL A 51 7.05 11.67 -25.17
C VAL A 51 6.94 10.99 -26.54
N SER A 52 5.92 11.38 -27.30
CA SER A 52 5.98 11.23 -28.75
C SER A 52 6.52 12.51 -29.36
N ASP A 53 7.68 12.34 -29.97
CA ASP A 53 8.04 12.79 -31.31
C ASP A 53 7.92 14.28 -31.63
N ASN A 54 9.10 14.87 -31.85
CA ASN A 54 9.27 15.79 -32.96
C ASN A 54 10.69 15.65 -33.55
N ARG A 55 10.85 14.75 -34.53
CA ARG A 55 11.92 14.87 -35.53
C ARG A 55 11.50 14.28 -36.87
#